data_AF-A0A3B1DRA6-F1
#
_entry.id   AF-A0A3B1DRA6-F1
#
_cell.length_a   1.000
_cell.length_b   1.000
_cell.length_c   1.000
_cell.angle_alpha   90.00
_cell.angle_beta   90.00
_cell.angle_gamma   90.00
#
_symmetry.space_group_name_H-M   'P 1'
#
loop_
_entity.id
_entity.type
_entity.pdbx_description
1 polymer ?
#
loop_
_entity_poly.entity_id
_entity_poly.type
_entity_poly.pdbx_seq_one_letter_code
_entity_poly.pdbx_strand_id
1 'polypeptide(L)'
;MKSGIIVVVLAGIVVMGGIAYAFHRTGDRPVNEVVAVTANPHGLSEVVYVDDLAKKPEDFKGELVLRGAVAGVSKTNGVFAVVDSREFESCGVLTCALNTIPVKFDGELPEPKTIVEITGRVIRGENGLIINAESVKAVK
;
A
#
# COMPACT_ATOMS: atom_id res chain seq x y z
N MET A 1 -73.43 -21.01 7.71
CA MET A 1 -73.36 -21.55 6.34
C MET A 1 -72.64 -20.49 5.51
N LYS A 2 -71.45 -20.65 4.94
CA LYS A 2 -70.76 -21.81 4.35
C LYS A 2 -69.24 -21.56 4.49
N SER A 3 -68.48 -22.56 4.92
CA SER A 3 -67.02 -22.51 5.09
C SER A 3 -66.27 -22.39 3.78
N GLY A 4 -65.11 -21.75 3.83
CA GLY A 4 -64.01 -21.93 2.88
C GLY A 4 -62.68 -21.74 3.62
N ILE A 5 -62.05 -22.85 4.01
CA ILE A 5 -60.72 -22.92 4.63
C ILE A 5 -59.72 -23.18 3.51
N ILE A 6 -58.70 -22.33 3.32
CA ILE A 6 -57.48 -22.69 2.59
C ILE A 6 -56.24 -22.15 3.34
N VAL A 7 -55.69 -23.08 4.13
CA VAL A 7 -54.32 -23.34 4.58
C VAL A 7 -53.23 -22.27 4.35
N VAL A 8 -52.68 -21.81 5.47
CA VAL A 8 -51.39 -21.12 5.64
C VAL A 8 -50.25 -22.14 5.60
N VAL A 9 -49.22 -21.92 4.78
CA VAL A 9 -47.91 -22.59 4.94
C VAL A 9 -46.82 -21.54 4.98
N LEU A 10 -46.49 -21.14 6.20
CA LEU A 10 -45.24 -20.46 6.57
C LEU A 10 -44.10 -21.46 6.42
N ALA A 11 -43.17 -21.21 5.49
CA ALA A 11 -41.89 -21.90 5.44
C ALA A 11 -40.77 -20.86 5.45
N GLY A 12 -40.45 -20.38 6.66
CA GLY A 12 -39.15 -19.82 6.95
C GLY A 12 -38.17 -20.97 7.18
N ILE A 13 -37.07 -20.99 6.43
CA ILE A 13 -35.91 -21.83 6.75
C ILE A 13 -34.73 -20.90 6.93
N VAL A 14 -34.36 -20.73 8.20
CA VAL A 14 -33.08 -20.19 8.65
C VAL A 14 -32.09 -21.35 8.65
N VAL A 15 -31.01 -21.27 7.87
CA VAL A 15 -29.85 -22.14 8.05
C VAL A 15 -28.71 -21.28 8.59
N MET A 16 -28.56 -21.30 9.91
CA MET A 16 -27.34 -20.91 10.62
C MET A 16 -26.27 -21.96 10.34
N GLY A 17 -25.12 -21.55 9.78
CA GLY A 17 -24.05 -22.49 9.44
C GLY A 17 -22.73 -21.84 9.06
N GLY A 18 -22.11 -21.13 10.02
CA GLY A 18 -20.67 -20.96 10.20
C GLY A 18 -19.74 -20.81 8.99
N ILE A 19 -19.28 -19.57 8.75
CA ILE A 19 -17.99 -19.33 8.08
C ILE A 19 -16.89 -19.58 9.13
N ALA A 20 -16.27 -20.76 9.09
CA ALA A 20 -15.08 -21.07 9.88
C ALA A 20 -14.05 -21.78 8.98
N TYR A 21 -13.08 -20.98 8.52
CA TYR A 21 -11.65 -21.27 8.34
C TYR A 21 -11.15 -22.68 7.93
N ALA A 22 -10.22 -22.62 6.95
CA ALA A 22 -8.90 -23.28 6.93
C ALA A 22 -8.77 -24.79 6.61
N PHE A 23 -8.00 -25.02 5.54
CA PHE A 23 -7.00 -26.10 5.35
C PHE A 23 -7.45 -27.57 5.42
N HIS A 24 -7.59 -28.23 4.26
CA HIS A 24 -6.77 -29.41 3.94
C HIS A 24 -6.77 -29.80 2.45
N ARG A 25 -5.58 -30.18 1.97
CA ARG A 25 -5.25 -30.69 0.63
C ARG A 25 -6.12 -31.89 0.22
N THR A 26 -6.35 -32.08 -1.08
CA THR A 26 -5.72 -33.10 -1.97
C THR A 26 -6.44 -33.07 -3.33
N GLY A 27 -5.74 -33.49 -4.40
CA GLY A 27 -6.13 -33.40 -5.82
C GLY A 27 -7.51 -33.97 -6.17
N ASP A 28 -8.06 -33.74 -7.35
CA ASP A 28 -7.45 -33.71 -8.67
C ASP A 28 -8.23 -32.77 -9.60
N ARG A 29 -7.56 -32.32 -10.67
CA ARG A 29 -8.05 -31.37 -11.69
C ARG A 29 -9.35 -31.84 -12.35
N PRO A 30 -10.22 -30.89 -12.77
CA PRO A 30 -10.57 -30.89 -14.18
C PRO A 30 -10.67 -29.49 -14.81
N VAL A 31 -10.36 -29.46 -16.11
CA VAL A 31 -11.08 -28.78 -17.20
C VAL A 31 -12.01 -27.64 -16.76
N ASN A 32 -11.69 -26.40 -17.12
CA ASN A 32 -12.38 -25.70 -18.22
C ASN A 32 -11.77 -24.30 -18.36
N GLU A 33 -11.45 -23.96 -19.60
CA GLU A 33 -10.89 -22.69 -20.03
C GLU A 33 -12.01 -21.63 -19.98
N VAL A 34 -12.25 -21.08 -18.79
CA VAL A 34 -12.81 -19.74 -18.67
C VAL A 34 -11.61 -18.85 -18.49
N VAL A 35 -11.34 -18.00 -19.48
CA VAL A 35 -10.36 -16.93 -19.41
C VAL A 35 -10.78 -16.03 -18.25
N ALA A 36 -10.33 -16.40 -17.06
CA ALA A 36 -10.19 -15.49 -15.96
C ALA A 36 -9.23 -14.43 -16.48
N VAL A 37 -9.76 -13.22 -16.72
CA VAL A 37 -8.94 -12.02 -16.72
C VAL A 37 -8.32 -12.00 -15.32
N THR A 38 -7.16 -12.64 -15.21
CA THR A 38 -6.25 -12.48 -14.11
C THR A 38 -5.95 -10.99 -14.09
N ALA A 39 -6.64 -10.28 -13.20
CA ALA A 39 -6.10 -9.06 -12.66
C ALA A 39 -4.69 -9.44 -12.21
N ASN A 40 -3.71 -9.01 -13.00
CA ASN A 40 -2.30 -9.15 -12.69
C ASN A 40 -2.16 -8.68 -11.24
N PRO A 41 -1.80 -9.57 -10.28
CA PRO A 41 -1.60 -9.13 -8.91
C PRO A 41 -0.37 -8.23 -8.98
N HIS A 42 -0.64 -6.93 -9.09
CA HIS A 42 0.26 -5.79 -9.11
C HIS A 42 1.72 -6.25 -9.15
N GLY A 43 2.20 -6.55 -10.36
CA GLY A 43 3.58 -6.93 -10.59
C GLY A 43 4.47 -5.89 -9.91
N LEU A 44 5.51 -6.35 -9.20
CA LEU A 44 6.46 -5.55 -8.43
C LEU A 44 6.38 -4.07 -8.79
N SER A 45 5.72 -3.26 -7.96
CA SER A 45 5.74 -1.81 -8.14
C SER A 45 7.20 -1.39 -8.23
N GLU A 46 7.59 -0.86 -9.39
CA GLU A 46 8.96 -0.44 -9.66
C GLU A 46 9.43 0.47 -8.53
N VAL A 47 10.60 0.16 -7.96
CA VAL A 47 11.16 0.96 -6.88
C VAL A 47 11.69 2.26 -7.47
N VAL A 48 11.06 3.36 -7.08
CA VAL A 48 11.41 4.73 -7.46
C VAL A 48 12.36 5.31 -6.42
N TYR A 49 13.33 6.09 -6.86
CA TYR A 49 14.26 6.79 -5.96
C TYR A 49 13.91 8.28 -5.86
N VAL A 50 14.30 8.91 -4.74
CA VAL A 50 13.96 10.30 -4.42
C VAL A 50 14.43 11.29 -5.49
N ASP A 51 15.64 11.12 -6.02
CA ASP A 51 16.16 12.04 -7.04
C ASP A 51 15.42 11.89 -8.38
N ASP A 52 15.05 10.66 -8.76
CA ASP A 52 14.29 10.38 -9.98
C ASP A 52 12.88 10.97 -9.89
N LEU A 53 12.24 10.84 -8.72
CA LEU A 53 10.94 11.45 -8.42
C LEU A 53 11.01 12.99 -8.41
N ALA A 54 12.06 13.57 -7.83
CA ALA A 54 12.23 15.02 -7.76
C ALA A 54 12.45 15.66 -9.14
N LYS A 55 13.14 14.96 -10.05
CA LYS A 55 13.40 15.43 -11.42
C LYS A 55 12.16 15.46 -12.31
N LYS A 56 11.28 14.46 -12.19
CA LYS A 56 10.10 14.29 -13.06
C LYS A 56 8.87 13.81 -12.29
N PRO A 57 8.32 14.62 -11.38
CA PRO A 57 7.21 14.21 -10.52
C PRO A 57 5.91 13.89 -11.29
N GLU A 58 5.74 14.49 -12.48
CA GLU A 58 4.60 14.27 -13.36
C GLU A 58 4.55 12.87 -14.02
N ASP A 59 5.69 12.19 -14.09
CA ASP A 59 5.79 10.83 -14.64
C ASP A 59 5.22 9.79 -13.66
N PHE A 60 5.15 10.14 -12.36
CA PHE A 60 4.71 9.24 -11.31
C PHE A 60 3.24 9.50 -10.94
N LYS A 61 2.34 8.78 -11.63
CA LYS A 61 0.90 8.85 -11.41
C LYS A 61 0.40 7.63 -10.65
N GLY A 62 -0.31 7.88 -9.55
CA GLY A 62 -0.89 6.82 -8.74
C GLY A 62 0.01 6.37 -7.61
N GLU A 63 -0.10 5.10 -7.24
CA GLU A 63 0.71 4.47 -6.20
C GLU A 63 2.10 4.11 -6.71
N LEU A 64 3.11 4.38 -5.89
CA LEU A 64 4.50 4.03 -6.14
C LEU A 64 5.14 3.47 -4.88
N VAL A 65 6.30 2.83 -5.05
CA VAL A 65 7.19 2.46 -3.96
C VAL A 65 8.43 3.35 -4.04
N LEU A 66 8.53 4.30 -3.11
CA LEU A 66 9.67 5.21 -3.00
C LEU A 66 10.71 4.64 -2.04
N ARG A 67 11.95 4.45 -2.49
CA ARG A 67 13.07 4.09 -1.64
C ARG A 67 13.91 5.32 -1.31
N GLY A 68 14.18 5.53 -0.02
CA GLY A 68 14.93 6.69 0.45
C GLY A 68 15.50 6.50 1.85
N ALA A 69 16.46 7.34 2.22
CA ALA A 69 17.02 7.39 3.58
C ALA A 69 16.35 8.51 4.39
N VAL A 70 15.95 8.21 5.62
CA VAL A 70 15.27 9.18 6.50
C VAL A 70 16.25 10.27 6.95
N ALA A 71 16.00 11.50 6.53
CA ALA A 71 16.83 12.65 6.87
C ALA A 71 16.41 13.35 8.17
N GLY A 72 15.12 13.32 8.50
CA GLY A 72 14.59 13.96 9.71
C GLY A 72 13.13 13.59 9.95
N VAL A 73 12.67 13.77 11.19
CA VAL A 73 11.34 13.34 11.63
C VAL A 73 10.68 14.45 12.44
N SER A 74 9.42 14.76 12.11
CA SER A 74 8.55 15.67 12.84
C SER A 74 7.35 14.91 13.40
N LYS A 75 7.48 14.45 14.65
CA LYS A 75 6.43 13.66 15.34
C LYS A 75 5.12 14.44 15.48
N THR A 76 5.19 15.74 15.75
CA THR A 76 4.01 16.61 15.91
C THR A 76 3.15 16.67 14.64
N ASN A 77 3.78 16.62 13.47
CA ASN A 77 3.10 16.78 12.19
C ASN A 77 2.81 15.44 11.48
N GLY A 78 3.30 14.31 12.01
CA GLY A 78 3.22 13.01 11.32
C GLY A 78 3.98 13.02 9.99
N VAL A 79 5.09 13.77 9.91
CA VAL A 79 5.88 13.94 8.69
C VAL A 79 7.33 13.57 8.95
N PHE A 80 7.94 12.86 8.02
CA PHE A 80 9.38 12.66 7.97
C PHE A 80 9.92 13.01 6.59
N ALA A 81 11.20 13.36 6.52
CA ALA A 81 11.85 13.77 5.29
C ALA A 81 12.75 12.64 4.81
N VAL A 82 12.75 12.36 3.50
CA VAL A 82 13.64 11.37 2.89
C VAL A 82 14.52 11.98 1.81
N VAL A 83 15.74 11.46 1.72
CA VAL A 83 16.72 11.74 0.68
C VAL A 83 16.97 10.48 -0.15
N ASP A 84 17.61 10.62 -1.32
CA ASP A 84 17.91 9.47 -2.17
C ASP A 84 18.80 8.46 -1.42
N SER A 85 18.36 7.21 -1.38
CA SER A 85 19.10 6.17 -0.66
C SER A 85 20.46 5.91 -1.30
N ARG A 86 20.57 6.01 -2.64
CA ARG A 86 21.82 5.74 -3.37
C ARG A 86 22.87 6.81 -3.05
N GLU A 87 22.44 8.07 -2.95
CA GLU A 87 23.31 9.18 -2.54
C GLU A 87 23.77 8.99 -1.11
N PHE A 88 22.84 8.69 -0.19
CA PHE A 88 23.17 8.43 1.21
C PHE A 88 24.09 7.22 1.40
N GLU A 89 23.83 6.11 0.71
CA GLU A 89 24.66 4.90 0.72
C GLU A 89 26.07 5.18 0.16
N SER A 90 26.19 6.07 -0.83
CA SER A 90 27.48 6.42 -1.44
C SER A 90 28.34 7.35 -0.58
N CYS A 91 27.73 8.28 0.17
CA CYS A 91 28.45 9.34 0.88
C CYS A 91 28.43 9.19 2.42
N GLY A 92 27.49 8.42 2.96
CA GLY A 92 27.27 8.18 4.39
C GLY A 92 26.67 9.36 5.17
N VAL A 93 26.35 10.48 4.51
CA VAL A 93 25.86 11.70 5.15
C VAL A 93 24.56 12.19 4.50
N LEU A 94 23.59 12.59 5.31
CA LEU A 94 22.27 13.02 4.82
C LEU A 94 22.30 14.33 4.02
N THR A 95 23.38 15.11 4.15
CA THR A 95 23.57 16.41 3.48
C THR A 95 24.16 16.30 2.08
N CYS A 96 24.53 15.11 1.61
CA CYS A 96 25.07 14.97 0.25
C CYS A 96 23.97 14.95 -0.82
N ALA A 97 22.77 14.53 -0.45
CA ALA A 97 21.62 14.56 -1.34
C ALA A 97 21.08 15.98 -1.46
N LEU A 98 20.85 16.43 -2.69
CA LEU A 98 20.31 17.76 -2.98
C LEU A 98 18.79 17.81 -2.79
N ASN A 99 18.13 16.68 -3.04
CA ASN A 99 16.69 16.56 -3.05
C ASN A 99 16.20 15.89 -1.77
N THR A 100 15.26 16.54 -1.10
CA THR A 100 14.58 16.02 0.08
C THR A 100 13.08 16.07 -0.16
N ILE A 101 12.41 14.94 0.01
CA ILE A 101 10.96 14.84 -0.15
C ILE A 101 10.30 14.58 1.20
N PRO A 102 9.34 15.42 1.62
CA PRO A 102 8.54 15.16 2.80
C PRO A 102 7.52 14.02 2.56
N VAL A 103 7.35 13.20 3.59
CA VAL A 103 6.47 12.03 3.61
C VAL A 103 5.55 12.16 4.80
N LYS A 104 4.24 12.21 4.54
CA LYS A 104 3.20 12.16 5.57
C LYS A 104 2.85 10.71 5.84
N PHE A 105 2.87 10.32 7.12
CA PHE A 105 2.55 8.97 7.54
C PHE A 105 1.87 9.00 8.92
N ASP A 106 0.71 8.35 9.01
CA ASP A 106 -0.09 8.30 10.25
C ASP A 106 0.34 7.15 11.18
N GLY A 107 1.34 6.34 10.78
CA GLY A 107 1.89 5.24 11.58
C GLY A 107 3.15 5.60 12.37
N GLU A 108 3.90 4.57 12.77
CA GLU A 108 5.17 4.75 13.48
C GLU A 108 6.23 5.34 12.54
N LEU A 109 6.78 6.50 12.92
CA LEU A 109 7.76 7.19 12.10
C LEU A 109 9.13 6.50 12.22
N PRO A 110 9.81 6.22 11.10
CA PRO A 110 11.11 5.56 11.10
C PRO A 110 12.21 6.43 11.71
N GLU A 111 13.28 5.81 12.20
CA GLU A 111 14.42 6.54 12.76
C GLU A 111 15.25 7.24 11.68
N PRO A 112 15.86 8.41 11.96
CA PRO A 112 16.82 9.04 11.06
C PRO A 112 17.95 8.08 10.66
N LYS A 113 18.46 8.23 9.43
CA LYS A 113 19.46 7.37 8.78
C LYS A 113 19.02 5.94 8.48
N THR A 114 17.74 5.62 8.67
CA THR A 114 17.17 4.35 8.23
C THR A 114 16.82 4.43 6.75
N ILE A 115 17.15 3.39 5.98
CA ILE A 115 16.67 3.24 4.61
C ILE A 115 15.27 2.65 4.66
N VAL A 116 14.34 3.26 3.95
CA VAL A 116 12.93 2.84 3.95
C VAL A 116 12.41 2.69 2.53
N GLU A 117 11.49 1.76 2.36
CA GLU A 117 10.58 1.65 1.22
C GLU A 117 9.21 2.16 1.65
N ILE A 118 8.69 3.12 0.88
CA ILE A 118 7.46 3.84 1.18
C ILE A 118 6.48 3.56 0.06
N THR A 119 5.41 2.84 0.37
CA THR A 119 4.28 2.69 -0.54
C THR A 119 3.34 3.87 -0.32
N GLY A 120 3.05 4.62 -1.38
CA GLY A 120 2.19 5.79 -1.27
C GLY A 120 1.97 6.50 -2.59
N ARG A 121 1.38 7.69 -2.50
CA ARG A 121 1.06 8.53 -3.66
C ARG A 121 1.66 9.91 -3.53
N VAL A 122 2.09 10.47 -4.66
CA VAL A 122 2.53 11.86 -4.74
C VAL A 122 1.32 12.78 -4.66
N ILE A 123 1.37 13.74 -3.76
CA ILE A 123 0.37 14.81 -3.62
C ILE A 123 1.06 16.18 -3.68
N ARG A 124 0.31 17.20 -4.08
CA ARG A 124 0.76 18.60 -3.92
C ARG A 124 0.44 19.08 -2.51
N GLY A 125 1.47 19.44 -1.77
CA GLY A 125 1.37 20.19 -0.53
C GLY A 125 1.55 21.70 -0.74
N GLU A 126 1.49 22.46 0.36
CA GLU A 126 1.62 23.92 0.33
C GLU A 126 3.01 24.39 -0.17
N ASN A 127 4.06 23.64 0.16
CA ASN A 127 5.46 23.99 -0.14
C ASN A 127 6.11 23.10 -1.22
N GLY A 128 5.32 22.34 -1.99
CA GLY A 128 5.83 21.45 -3.03
C GLY A 128 5.23 20.05 -2.99
N LEU A 129 6.01 19.07 -3.41
CA LEU A 129 5.59 17.66 -3.47
C LEU A 129 5.66 17.03 -2.07
N ILE A 130 4.65 16.26 -1.72
CA ILE A 130 4.62 15.43 -0.51
C ILE A 130 4.23 14.01 -0.92
N ILE A 131 4.82 13.00 -0.29
CA ILE A 131 4.30 11.63 -0.39
C ILE A 131 3.26 11.42 0.71
N ASN A 132 2.04 11.05 0.34
CA ASN A 132 1.08 10.49 1.28
C ASN A 132 1.31 8.98 1.36
N ALA A 133 1.97 8.54 2.44
CA ALA A 133 2.36 7.14 2.62
C ALA A 133 1.20 6.31 3.18
N GLU A 134 0.98 5.16 2.57
CA GLU A 134 0.10 4.10 3.07
C GLU A 134 0.88 3.10 3.92
N SER A 135 2.12 2.80 3.54
CA SER A 135 3.00 1.89 4.27
C SER A 135 4.45 2.36 4.22
N VAL A 136 5.17 2.15 5.31
CA VAL A 136 6.61 2.42 5.42
C VAL A 136 7.27 1.17 5.97
N LYS A 137 8.31 0.68 5.29
CA LYS A 137 9.07 -0.50 5.69
C LYS A 137 10.55 -0.15 5.74
N ALA A 138 11.21 -0.44 6.85
CA ALA A 138 12.66 -0.32 6.92
C ALA A 138 13.33 -1.44 6.08
N VAL A 139 14.29 -1.05 5.26
CA VAL A 139 15.15 -1.95 4.48
C VAL A 139 16.50 -2.04 5.18
N LYS A 140 17.00 -3.27 5.33
CA LYS A 140 18.25 -3.57 6.04
C LYS A 140 19.42 -3.70 5.07
#